data_AF-A0A6A8LRB8-F1
#
_entry.id   AF-A0A6A8LRB8-F1
#
_cell.length_a   1.000
_cell.length_b   1.000
_cell.length_c   1.000
_cell.angle_alpha   90.00
_cell.angle_beta   90.00
_cell.angle_gamma   90.00
#
_symmetry.space_group_name_H-M   'P 1'
#
loop_
_entity.id
_entity.type
_entity.pdbx_description
1 polymer ?
#
loop_
_entity_poly.entity_id
_entity_poly.type
_entity_poly.pdbx_seq_one_letter_code
_entity_poly.pdbx_strand_id
1 'polypeptide(L)'
;YNFAWILKYYLTHEQQFNEMLDVAARDGYLVQIKAVGDFTKKSGAKPHQQVQYFTLYGAMMKAFFPKKFAFYMTLCVVLVALYIVIFVISVKSNEMESAIKVFMVIGYTTMVIGTFITAVVGDGDADLAKHLLMVPLSLNFIFLQIISDVLHHNFWHPSREGEY
;
A
#
# COMPACT_ATOMS: atom_id res chain seq x y z
N TYR A 1 19.79 18.91 -7.20
CA TYR A 1 18.85 18.48 -8.25
C TYR A 1 17.47 18.99 -7.89
N ASN A 2 16.80 19.72 -8.80
CA ASN A 2 15.58 20.44 -8.48
C ASN A 2 14.36 19.52 -8.68
N PHE A 3 13.89 18.90 -7.60
CA PHE A 3 12.77 17.95 -7.57
C PHE A 3 11.50 18.49 -8.28
N ALA A 4 11.27 19.81 -8.20
CA ALA A 4 10.17 20.48 -8.88
C ALA A 4 10.25 20.40 -10.42
N TRP A 5 11.46 20.38 -10.99
CA TRP A 5 11.65 20.26 -12.44
C TRP A 5 11.35 18.84 -12.94
N ILE A 6 11.76 17.82 -12.17
CA ILE A 6 11.45 16.40 -12.46
C ILE A 6 9.95 16.16 -12.34
N LEU A 7 9.31 16.68 -11.29
CA LEU A 7 7.87 16.61 -11.12
C LEU A 7 7.13 17.27 -12.30
N LYS A 8 7.57 18.46 -12.72
CA LYS A 8 7.00 19.16 -13.88
C LYS A 8 7.20 18.40 -15.19
N TYR A 9 8.35 17.74 -15.36
CA TYR A 9 8.66 16.94 -16.55
C TYR A 9 7.79 15.67 -16.66
N TYR A 10 7.53 15.00 -15.53
CA TYR A 10 6.64 13.84 -15.50
C TYR A 10 5.16 14.23 -15.70
N LEU A 11 4.74 15.41 -15.24
CA LEU A 11 3.41 15.95 -15.53
C LEU A 11 3.21 16.29 -17.01
N THR A 12 4.26 16.64 -17.75
CA THR A 12 4.17 16.87 -19.21
C THR A 12 4.29 15.61 -20.06
N HIS A 13 4.73 14.49 -19.50
CA HIS A 13 4.85 13.19 -20.20
C HIS A 13 4.05 12.10 -19.47
N GLU A 14 2.74 12.32 -19.35
CA GLU A 14 1.81 11.48 -18.59
C GLU A 14 1.84 9.99 -19.00
N GLN A 15 2.10 9.69 -20.27
CA GLN A 15 2.15 8.32 -20.76
C GLN A 15 3.36 7.55 -20.22
N GLN A 16 4.56 8.14 -20.25
CA GLN A 16 5.76 7.52 -19.68
C GLN A 16 5.67 7.40 -18.16
N PHE A 17 5.07 8.38 -17.50
CA PHE A 17 4.84 8.33 -16.06
C PHE A 17 3.90 7.18 -15.67
N ASN A 18 2.79 7.01 -16.38
CA ASN A 18 1.86 5.90 -16.15
C ASN A 18 2.50 4.53 -16.44
N GLU A 19 3.33 4.41 -17.48
CA GLU A 19 4.06 3.18 -17.76
C GLU A 19 5.04 2.83 -16.63
N MET A 20 5.76 3.81 -16.08
CA MET A 20 6.63 3.62 -14.92
C MET A 20 5.85 3.27 -13.65
N LEU A 21 4.69 3.89 -13.43
CA LEU A 21 3.80 3.53 -12.33
C LEU A 21 3.24 2.11 -12.46
N ASP A 22 2.94 1.67 -13.68
CA ASP A 22 2.52 0.29 -13.95
C ASP A 22 3.67 -0.71 -13.73
N VAL A 23 4.92 -0.34 -14.00
CA VAL A 23 6.10 -1.15 -13.61
C VAL A 23 6.19 -1.22 -12.09
N ALA A 24 6.07 -0.09 -11.39
CA ALA A 24 6.05 -0.06 -9.94
C ALA A 24 4.91 -0.90 -9.34
N ALA A 25 3.72 -0.85 -9.93
CA ALA A 25 2.55 -1.61 -9.49
C ALA A 25 2.73 -3.13 -9.64
N ARG A 26 3.48 -3.59 -10.65
CA ARG A 26 3.84 -5.02 -10.81
C ARG A 26 4.72 -5.53 -9.69
N ASP A 27 5.59 -4.67 -9.18
CA ASP A 27 6.55 -4.99 -8.15
C ASP A 27 6.11 -4.53 -6.74
N GLY A 28 4.92 -3.93 -6.63
CA GLY A 28 4.37 -3.43 -5.36
C GLY A 28 4.22 -4.49 -4.27
N TYR A 29 3.89 -5.74 -4.63
CA TYR A 29 3.82 -6.86 -3.69
C TYR A 29 5.11 -7.72 -3.68
N LEU A 30 6.19 -7.25 -4.30
CA LEU A 30 7.47 -7.95 -4.36
C LEU A 30 8.27 -7.64 -3.08
N VAL A 31 7.86 -8.26 -1.98
CA VAL A 31 8.45 -8.01 -0.65
C VAL A 31 9.91 -8.49 -0.56
N GLN A 32 10.32 -9.46 -1.39
CA GLN A 32 11.68 -9.98 -1.42
C GLN A 32 12.45 -9.45 -2.64
N ILE A 33 13.46 -8.62 -2.40
CA ILE A 33 14.27 -8.00 -3.46
C ILE A 33 15.06 -9.07 -4.20
N LYS A 34 14.59 -9.52 -5.37
CA LYS A 34 15.22 -10.59 -6.17
C LYS A 34 16.66 -10.30 -6.62
N ALA A 35 17.09 -9.05 -6.52
CA ALA A 35 18.45 -8.65 -6.88
C ALA A 35 19.51 -9.10 -5.86
N VAL A 36 19.13 -9.44 -4.62
CA VAL A 36 20.08 -9.81 -3.55
C VAL A 36 19.86 -11.25 -3.07
N GLY A 37 20.94 -11.92 -2.65
CA GLY A 37 20.86 -13.23 -2.00
C GLY A 37 20.88 -13.10 -0.48
N ASP A 38 20.20 -14.00 0.22
CA ASP A 38 20.11 -14.00 1.69
C ASP A 38 21.29 -14.73 2.35
N PHE A 39 22.06 -15.50 1.57
CA PHE A 39 23.16 -16.31 2.08
C PHE A 39 24.50 -15.56 2.02
N THR A 40 25.27 -15.67 3.11
CA THR A 40 26.64 -15.15 3.17
C THR A 40 27.58 -16.01 2.31
N LYS A 41 28.67 -15.41 1.78
CA LYS A 41 29.68 -16.11 0.96
C LYS A 41 30.26 -17.38 1.62
N LYS A 42 30.24 -17.47 2.95
CA LYS A 42 30.73 -18.62 3.73
C LYS A 42 29.74 -19.79 3.80
N SER A 43 28.49 -19.61 3.38
CA SER A 43 27.44 -20.63 3.50
C SER A 43 27.46 -21.69 2.38
N GLY A 44 28.33 -21.56 1.37
CA GLY A 44 28.40 -22.48 0.22
C GLY A 44 27.19 -22.42 -0.74
N ALA A 45 26.24 -21.52 -0.48
CA ALA A 45 25.06 -21.28 -1.30
C ALA A 45 25.42 -20.57 -2.63
N LYS A 46 24.57 -20.76 -3.64
CA LYS A 46 24.76 -20.13 -4.95
C LYS A 46 24.57 -18.60 -4.85
N PRO A 47 25.25 -17.80 -5.70
CA PRO A 47 24.98 -16.37 -5.81
C PRO A 47 23.49 -16.09 -6.02
N HIS A 48 22.95 -15.06 -5.36
CA HIS A 48 21.52 -14.69 -5.38
C HIS A 48 20.55 -15.74 -4.84
N GLN A 49 21.04 -16.78 -4.15
CA GLN A 49 20.14 -17.73 -3.50
C GLN A 49 19.37 -17.02 -2.38
N GLN A 50 18.05 -17.18 -2.39
CA GLN A 50 17.12 -16.55 -1.47
C GLN A 50 16.42 -17.60 -0.62
N VAL A 51 16.15 -17.24 0.62
CA VAL A 51 15.36 -18.05 1.54
C VAL A 51 13.91 -17.98 1.11
N GLN A 52 13.26 -19.14 0.98
CA GLN A 52 11.85 -19.26 0.56
C GLN A 52 10.90 -19.51 1.74
N TYR A 53 11.37 -19.40 2.98
CA TYR A 53 10.51 -19.52 4.16
C TYR A 53 9.60 -18.29 4.28
N PHE A 54 8.32 -18.51 4.58
CA PHE A 54 7.29 -17.46 4.76
C PHE A 54 6.99 -16.58 3.53
N THR A 55 7.39 -16.99 2.31
CA THR A 55 7.11 -16.24 1.07
C THR A 55 5.71 -16.50 0.49
N LEU A 56 4.96 -17.47 1.05
CA LEU A 56 3.67 -17.92 0.50
C LEU A 56 2.67 -16.77 0.38
N TYR A 57 2.52 -15.95 1.43
CA TYR A 57 1.58 -14.82 1.43
C TYR A 57 1.94 -13.80 0.34
N GLY A 58 3.22 -13.40 0.26
CA GLY A 58 3.70 -12.49 -0.77
C GLY A 58 3.52 -13.06 -2.19
N ALA A 59 3.77 -14.36 -2.37
CA ALA A 59 3.59 -15.04 -3.66
C ALA A 59 2.12 -15.10 -4.10
N MET A 60 1.21 -15.40 -3.16
CA MET A 60 -0.24 -15.40 -3.41
C MET A 60 -0.74 -14.00 -3.76
N MET A 61 -0.37 -13.00 -2.96
CA MET A 61 -0.79 -11.62 -3.19
C MET A 61 -0.21 -11.08 -4.50
N LYS A 62 1.03 -11.42 -4.85
CA LYS A 62 1.61 -11.08 -6.17
C LYS A 62 0.84 -11.71 -7.34
N ALA A 63 0.30 -12.92 -7.18
CA ALA A 63 -0.48 -13.57 -8.21
C ALA A 63 -1.89 -12.99 -8.36
N PHE A 64 -2.49 -12.56 -7.23
CA PHE A 64 -3.87 -12.08 -7.18
C PHE A 64 -4.00 -10.58 -7.43
N PHE A 65 -3.04 -9.75 -6.98
CA PHE A 65 -3.14 -8.30 -7.13
C PHE A 65 -2.89 -7.85 -8.58
N PRO A 66 -3.75 -6.95 -9.10
CA PRO A 66 -3.59 -6.40 -10.44
C PRO A 66 -2.26 -5.65 -10.62
N LYS A 67 -1.69 -5.80 -11.81
CA LYS A 67 -0.40 -5.22 -12.22
C LYS A 67 -0.49 -3.77 -12.72
N LYS A 68 -1.65 -3.13 -12.57
CA LYS A 68 -1.91 -1.77 -13.05
C LYS A 68 -2.04 -0.81 -11.89
N PHE A 69 -1.35 0.33 -11.96
CA PHE A 69 -1.43 1.38 -10.95
C PHE A 69 -2.85 1.95 -10.82
N ALA A 70 -3.58 2.01 -11.94
CA ALA A 70 -4.98 2.44 -11.95
C ALA A 70 -5.85 1.66 -10.96
N PHE A 71 -5.59 0.36 -10.76
CA PHE A 71 -6.32 -0.43 -9.76
C PHE A 71 -6.07 0.06 -8.33
N TYR A 72 -4.80 0.33 -7.99
CA TYR A 72 -4.45 0.88 -6.67
C TYR A 72 -5.10 2.24 -6.45
N MET A 73 -5.09 3.11 -7.47
CA MET A 73 -5.76 4.41 -7.40
C MET A 73 -7.27 4.25 -7.19
N THR A 74 -7.94 3.38 -7.95
CA THR A 74 -9.37 3.10 -7.77
C THR A 74 -9.66 2.53 -6.39
N LEU A 75 -8.86 1.56 -5.91
CA LEU A 75 -8.99 0.98 -4.57
C LEU A 75 -8.88 2.06 -3.49
N CYS A 76 -7.88 2.94 -3.59
CA CYS A 76 -7.69 4.07 -2.69
C CYS A 76 -8.91 5.01 -2.66
N VAL A 77 -9.44 5.36 -3.84
CA VAL A 77 -10.64 6.23 -3.95
C VAL A 77 -11.87 5.57 -3.32
N VAL A 78 -12.08 4.28 -3.57
CA VAL A 78 -13.19 3.51 -3.00
C VAL A 78 -13.08 3.44 -1.48
N LEU A 79 -11.89 3.15 -0.95
CA LEU A 79 -11.64 3.08 0.50
C LEU A 79 -11.89 4.44 1.16
N VAL A 80 -11.38 5.53 0.59
CA VAL A 80 -11.59 6.88 1.11
C VAL A 80 -13.07 7.26 1.05
N ALA A 81 -13.76 7.00 -0.06
CA ALA A 81 -15.18 7.28 -0.17
C ALA A 81 -16.01 6.53 0.89
N LEU A 82 -15.69 5.25 1.12
CA LEU A 82 -16.35 4.45 2.16
C LEU A 82 -16.11 5.04 3.55
N TYR A 83 -14.87 5.35 3.91
CA TYR A 83 -14.54 5.89 5.23
C TYR A 83 -15.03 7.32 5.44
N ILE A 84 -15.20 8.13 4.39
CA ILE A 84 -15.88 9.43 4.48
C ILE A 84 -17.34 9.26 4.92
N VAL A 85 -18.04 8.25 4.40
CA VAL A 85 -19.42 7.94 4.84
C VAL A 85 -19.44 7.57 6.32
N ILE A 86 -18.52 6.71 6.76
CA ILE A 86 -18.36 6.34 8.18
C ILE A 86 -18.06 7.59 9.04
N PHE A 87 -17.21 8.49 8.57
CA PHE A 87 -16.89 9.74 9.26
C PHE A 87 -18.13 10.61 9.47
N VAL A 88 -18.96 10.80 8.44
CA VAL A 88 -20.19 11.60 8.54
C VAL A 88 -21.17 10.99 9.56
N ILE A 89 -21.26 9.66 9.62
CA ILE A 89 -22.08 8.94 10.61
C ILE A 89 -21.50 9.10 12.03
N SER A 90 -20.19 8.96 12.18
CA SER A 90 -19.46 9.08 13.45
C SER A 90 -19.54 10.48 14.04
N VAL A 91 -19.45 11.53 13.22
CA VAL A 91 -19.62 12.93 13.67
C VAL A 91 -21.05 13.18 14.16
N LYS A 92 -22.06 12.60 13.49
CA LYS A 92 -23.46 12.71 13.93
C LYS A 92 -23.73 11.95 15.24
N SER A 93 -23.00 10.86 15.48
CA SER A 93 -23.15 9.98 16.65
C SER A 93 -22.22 10.37 17.82
N ASN A 94 -21.37 11.39 17.63
CA ASN A 94 -20.35 11.87 18.58
C ASN A 94 -19.35 10.79 19.05
N GLU A 95 -19.02 9.83 18.18
CA GLU A 95 -18.12 8.72 18.49
C GLU A 95 -16.70 9.02 17.97
N MET A 96 -15.81 9.48 18.85
CA MET A 96 -14.45 9.87 18.47
C MET A 96 -13.58 8.71 17.97
N GLU A 97 -13.85 7.48 18.40
CA GLU A 97 -13.04 6.31 18.01
C GLU A 97 -13.12 6.01 16.51
N SER A 98 -14.32 6.11 15.93
CA SER A 98 -14.51 5.92 14.48
C SER A 98 -13.89 7.04 13.66
N ALA A 99 -13.88 8.27 14.17
CA ALA A 99 -13.20 9.37 13.52
C ALA A 99 -11.68 9.12 13.41
N ILE A 100 -11.05 8.57 14.46
CA ILE A 100 -9.61 8.22 14.45
C ILE A 100 -9.31 7.14 13.39
N LYS A 101 -10.16 6.10 13.29
CA LYS A 101 -10.01 5.03 12.29
C LYS A 101 -10.05 5.58 10.86
N VAL A 102 -10.94 6.54 10.59
CA VAL A 102 -11.00 7.23 9.28
C VAL A 102 -9.69 7.95 8.97
N PHE A 103 -9.14 8.71 9.92
CA PHE A 103 -7.87 9.40 9.71
C PHE A 103 -6.71 8.42 9.48
N MET A 104 -6.69 7.28 10.16
CA MET A 104 -5.70 6.23 9.91
C MET A 104 -5.80 5.69 8.47
N VAL A 105 -7.01 5.37 7.99
CA VAL A 105 -7.20 4.84 6.63
C VAL A 105 -6.85 5.88 5.56
N ILE A 106 -7.21 7.15 5.77
CA ILE A 106 -6.79 8.25 4.87
C ILE A 106 -5.26 8.39 4.87
N GLY A 107 -4.62 8.28 6.04
CA GLY A 107 -3.17 8.30 6.19
C GLY A 107 -2.49 7.17 5.42
N TYR A 108 -2.95 5.92 5.62
CA TYR A 108 -2.42 4.75 4.91
C TYR A 108 -2.65 4.82 3.40
N THR A 109 -3.81 5.31 2.97
CA THR A 109 -4.13 5.48 1.54
C THR A 109 -3.20 6.53 0.90
N THR A 110 -2.96 7.65 1.60
CA THR A 110 -2.02 8.67 1.17
C THR A 110 -0.59 8.13 1.13
N MET A 111 -0.20 7.28 2.08
CA MET A 111 1.09 6.59 2.06
C MET A 111 1.22 5.68 0.83
N VAL A 112 0.20 4.88 0.49
CA VAL A 112 0.22 4.02 -0.71
C VAL A 112 0.50 4.84 -1.97
N ILE A 113 -0.28 5.90 -2.21
CA ILE A 113 -0.12 6.75 -3.40
C ILE A 113 1.20 7.51 -3.36
N GLY A 114 1.54 8.09 -2.21
CA GLY A 114 2.77 8.85 -2.00
C GLY A 114 4.00 8.01 -2.27
N THR A 115 4.04 6.76 -1.78
CA THR A 115 5.14 5.82 -2.02
C THR A 115 5.33 5.53 -3.51
N PHE A 116 4.27 5.31 -4.28
CA PHE A 116 4.39 5.12 -5.73
C PHE A 116 5.00 6.34 -6.42
N ILE A 117 4.53 7.55 -6.06
CA ILE A 117 5.05 8.79 -6.63
C ILE A 117 6.52 8.99 -6.24
N THR A 118 6.88 8.81 -4.97
CA THR A 118 8.26 9.00 -4.51
C THR A 118 9.21 7.93 -5.06
N ALA A 119 8.75 6.69 -5.25
CA ALA A 119 9.57 5.64 -5.86
C ALA A 119 9.90 5.98 -7.32
N VAL A 120 8.91 6.40 -8.11
CA VAL A 120 9.11 6.76 -9.53
C VAL A 120 9.88 8.07 -9.69
N VAL A 121 9.55 9.11 -8.92
CA VAL A 121 10.16 10.45 -9.05
C VAL A 121 11.55 10.52 -8.39
N GLY A 122 11.74 9.80 -7.28
CA GLY A 122 12.95 9.87 -6.46
C GLY A 122 14.10 9.01 -6.99
N ASP A 123 13.86 7.71 -7.18
CA ASP A 123 14.91 6.74 -7.51
C ASP A 123 14.74 6.10 -8.91
N GLY A 124 13.57 6.25 -9.55
CA GLY A 124 13.26 5.55 -10.79
C GLY A 124 13.30 4.02 -10.60
N ASP A 125 13.59 3.26 -11.67
CA ASP A 125 13.61 1.79 -11.65
C ASP A 125 14.78 1.20 -10.81
N ALA A 126 15.82 2.00 -10.53
CA ALA A 126 17.07 1.50 -9.95
C ALA A 126 16.94 1.04 -8.48
N ASP A 127 15.95 1.54 -7.74
CA ASP A 127 15.74 1.15 -6.34
C ASP A 127 14.26 1.19 -5.92
N LEU A 128 13.41 0.71 -6.82
CA LEU A 128 11.96 0.70 -6.65
C LEU A 128 11.53 -0.19 -5.47
N ALA A 129 12.20 -1.34 -5.31
CA ALA A 129 11.77 -2.40 -4.41
C ALA A 129 11.80 -2.02 -2.93
N LYS A 130 12.76 -1.17 -2.49
CA LYS A 130 12.82 -0.74 -1.08
C LYS A 130 11.67 0.19 -0.71
N HIS A 131 11.26 1.07 -1.63
CA HIS A 131 10.17 2.02 -1.38
C HIS A 131 8.83 1.28 -1.45
N LEU A 132 8.68 0.34 -2.39
CA LEU A 132 7.45 -0.40 -2.61
C LEU A 132 7.00 -1.24 -1.42
N LEU A 133 7.88 -1.61 -0.47
CA LEU A 133 7.51 -2.35 0.75
C LEU A 133 6.43 -1.64 1.59
N MET A 134 6.38 -0.31 1.53
CA MET A 134 5.37 0.46 2.26
C MET A 134 3.95 0.23 1.72
N VAL A 135 3.80 -0.02 0.41
CA VAL A 135 2.50 -0.24 -0.24
C VAL A 135 1.75 -1.48 0.31
N PRO A 136 2.32 -2.70 0.27
CA PRO A 136 1.65 -3.88 0.77
C PRO A 136 1.48 -3.80 2.28
N LEU A 137 2.42 -3.18 3.02
CA LEU A 137 2.30 -2.99 4.47
C LEU A 137 1.07 -2.13 4.82
N SER A 138 0.94 -0.96 4.20
CA SER A 138 -0.20 -0.06 4.41
C SER A 138 -1.52 -0.71 3.99
N LEU A 139 -1.56 -1.41 2.85
CA LEU A 139 -2.76 -2.13 2.41
C LEU A 139 -3.14 -3.25 3.40
N ASN A 140 -2.17 -4.01 3.91
CA ASN A 140 -2.44 -5.05 4.92
C ASN A 140 -3.00 -4.45 6.21
N PHE A 141 -2.51 -3.30 6.66
CA PHE A 141 -3.09 -2.62 7.83
C PHE A 141 -4.52 -2.16 7.59
N ILE A 142 -4.83 -1.61 6.40
CA ILE A 142 -6.21 -1.27 6.04
C ILE A 142 -7.09 -2.51 6.03
N PHE A 143 -6.64 -3.62 5.43
CA PHE A 143 -7.42 -4.86 5.41
C PHE A 143 -7.64 -5.44 6.81
N LEU A 144 -6.61 -5.44 7.67
CA LEU A 144 -6.74 -5.87 9.05
C LEU A 144 -7.73 -5.00 9.83
N GLN A 145 -7.70 -3.69 9.62
CA GLN A 145 -8.66 -2.76 10.22
C GLN A 145 -10.09 -3.09 9.77
N ILE A 146 -10.32 -3.25 8.46
CA ILE A 146 -11.64 -3.61 7.92
C ILE A 146 -12.13 -4.95 8.48
N ILE A 147 -11.26 -5.97 8.52
CA ILE A 147 -11.61 -7.28 9.08
C ILE A 147 -11.96 -7.14 10.57
N SER A 148 -11.18 -6.38 11.33
CA SER A 148 -11.46 -6.12 12.75
C SER A 148 -12.80 -5.41 12.94
N ASP A 149 -13.10 -4.41 12.12
CA ASP A 149 -14.36 -3.65 12.20
C ASP A 149 -15.57 -4.51 11.79
N VAL A 150 -15.40 -5.42 10.84
CA VAL A 150 -16.43 -6.39 10.44
C VAL A 150 -16.68 -7.42 11.55
N LEU A 151 -15.62 -7.96 12.17
CA LEU A 151 -15.74 -8.96 13.24
C LEU A 151 -16.44 -8.40 14.49
N HIS A 152 -16.11 -7.17 14.88
CA HIS A 152 -16.74 -6.51 16.03
C HIS A 152 -18.12 -5.91 15.71
N HIS A 153 -18.62 -6.03 14.46
CA HIS A 153 -19.85 -5.37 13.99
C HIS A 153 -19.85 -3.83 14.17
N ASN A 154 -18.68 -3.25 14.47
CA ASN A 154 -18.47 -1.82 14.73
C ASN A 154 -18.29 -1.02 13.44
N PHE A 155 -18.36 -1.67 12.27
CA PHE A 155 -18.22 -1.03 10.96
C PHE A 155 -19.27 0.08 10.73
N TRP A 156 -20.48 -0.10 11.27
CA TRP A 156 -21.58 0.86 11.16
C TRP A 156 -22.03 1.44 12.51
N HIS A 157 -21.85 0.70 13.62
CA HIS A 157 -22.30 1.09 14.95
C HIS A 157 -21.29 0.65 16.04
N PRO A 158 -20.27 1.48 16.32
CA PRO A 158 -19.25 1.25 17.36
C PRO A 158 -19.79 1.11 18.78
N SER A 159 -20.95 1.70 19.09
CA SER A 159 -21.50 1.74 20.46
C SER A 159 -22.13 0.42 20.97
N ARG A 160 -21.99 -0.72 20.28
CA ARG A 160 -22.60 -2.00 20.72
C ARG A 160 -21.79 -2.78 21.76
N GLU A 161 -20.66 -2.25 22.25
CA GLU A 161 -19.85 -2.92 23.26
C GLU A 161 -20.28 -2.66 24.73
N GLY A 162 -21.50 -2.14 24.94
CA GLY A 162 -22.05 -1.85 26.28
C GLY A 162 -23.30 -2.62 26.70
N GLU A 163 -23.86 -3.53 25.87
CA GLU A 163 -25.04 -4.32 26.23
C GLU A 163 -24.68 -5.80 26.42
N TYR A 164 -24.10 -6.11 27.57
CA TYR A 164 -24.09 -7.45 28.18
C TYR A 164 -24.51 -7.34 29.64
#